data_AF-A0A1C4YF95-F1
#
_entry.id   AF-A0A1C4YF95-F1
#
_cell.length_a   1.000
_cell.length_b   1.000
_cell.length_c   1.000
_cell.angle_alpha   90.00
_cell.angle_beta   90.00
_cell.angle_gamma   90.00
#
_symmetry.space_group_name_H-M   'P 1'
#
loop_
_entity.id
_entity.type
_entity.pdbx_description
1 polymer ?
#
loop_
_entity_poly.entity_id
_entity_poly.type
_entity_poly.pdbx_seq_one_letter_code
_entity_poly.pdbx_strand_id
1 'polypeptide(L)'
;MDEKTSSPETPTDAVPTTGPAAGRPSAGPATDRAAAGSAADRPVAGAGAADGRRTGWDRSTRRAALFASLVAVPVTVAVAGFTFAKLSPDPPAAAPSASPTTLRGQSSTPVEMAAPALAQRPGVVCLALVSQLPATVRELAQRPVTAGAEQNAAYGDPALTVACGGPEPTVDATADVWTVNGVCWYAAERSDATVLTTLDRETGVTVTVPRAYEGPLQWLTPISDAVVASVPSGGDSPSGCRR
;
A
#
# COMPACT_ATOMS: atom_id res chain seq x y z
N MET A 1 -63.05 -27.42 26.79
CA MET A 1 -63.65 -27.68 25.47
C MET A 1 -63.85 -26.35 24.81
N ASP A 2 -63.07 -26.03 23.79
CA ASP A 2 -63.50 -25.31 22.59
C ASP A 2 -62.33 -25.33 21.61
N GLU A 3 -62.57 -26.09 20.56
CA GLU A 3 -61.70 -26.46 19.47
C GLU A 3 -61.75 -25.34 18.43
N LYS A 4 -60.61 -24.78 18.04
CA LYS A 4 -60.54 -23.98 16.80
C LYS A 4 -59.30 -24.34 16.01
N THR A 5 -59.47 -25.43 15.27
CA THR A 5 -58.75 -25.79 14.06
C THR A 5 -58.80 -24.64 13.05
N SER A 6 -57.64 -24.17 12.56
CA SER A 6 -57.48 -23.81 11.15
C SER A 6 -56.00 -23.82 10.78
N SER A 7 -55.67 -24.70 9.84
CA SER A 7 -54.37 -24.85 9.17
C SER A 7 -54.25 -23.85 7.99
N PRO A 8 -53.08 -23.79 7.30
CA PRO A 8 -52.57 -22.58 6.64
C PRO A 8 -52.92 -22.50 5.14
N GLU A 9 -52.90 -21.29 4.59
CA GLU A 9 -52.93 -21.06 3.14
C GLU A 9 -51.62 -20.44 2.65
N THR A 10 -51.10 -21.04 1.58
CA THR A 10 -49.95 -20.60 0.77
C THR A 10 -50.49 -20.05 -0.56
N PRO A 11 -49.83 -19.07 -1.18
CA PRO A 11 -49.77 -18.97 -2.64
C PRO A 11 -48.30 -18.94 -3.11
N THR A 12 -47.79 -19.92 -3.85
CA THR A 12 -47.94 -20.20 -5.31
C THR A 12 -47.56 -19.04 -6.23
N ASP A 13 -46.33 -19.15 -6.75
CA ASP A 13 -45.81 -18.94 -8.12
C ASP A 13 -46.40 -17.85 -9.05
N ALA A 14 -45.50 -16.99 -9.57
CA ALA A 14 -45.63 -16.34 -10.87
C ALA A 14 -44.25 -16.10 -11.55
N VAL A 15 -43.89 -17.06 -12.42
CA VAL A 15 -43.21 -17.03 -13.74
C VAL A 15 -42.29 -15.83 -14.13
N PRO A 16 -41.07 -16.10 -14.67
CA PRO A 16 -40.19 -15.11 -15.30
C PRO A 16 -40.52 -14.86 -16.79
N THR A 17 -40.38 -13.60 -17.24
CA THR A 17 -40.40 -13.23 -18.67
C THR A 17 -38.97 -13.03 -19.19
N THR A 18 -38.63 -13.73 -20.26
CA THR A 18 -37.37 -13.66 -21.01
C THR A 18 -37.56 -12.83 -22.29
N GLY A 19 -36.57 -12.02 -22.68
CA GLY A 19 -36.49 -11.38 -23.99
C GLY A 19 -35.22 -10.53 -24.19
N PRO A 20 -34.68 -10.36 -25.42
CA PRO A 20 -33.27 -10.65 -25.69
C PRO A 20 -32.44 -9.51 -26.36
N ALA A 21 -31.20 -9.87 -26.74
CA ALA A 21 -30.27 -9.28 -27.73
C ALA A 21 -29.25 -8.25 -27.20
N ALA A 22 -27.95 -8.59 -27.11
CA ALA A 22 -26.92 -8.74 -28.16
C ALA A 22 -26.18 -7.42 -28.47
N GLY A 23 -24.89 -7.39 -28.13
CA GLY A 23 -23.93 -6.35 -28.52
C GLY A 23 -22.50 -6.84 -28.30
N ARG A 24 -21.84 -7.24 -29.40
CA ARG A 24 -20.45 -7.75 -29.48
C ARG A 24 -19.42 -6.60 -29.43
N PRO A 25 -18.11 -6.91 -29.30
CA PRO A 25 -17.06 -5.98 -28.89
C PRO A 25 -16.42 -5.22 -30.06
N SER A 26 -15.79 -4.09 -29.74
CA SER A 26 -14.90 -3.36 -30.64
C SER A 26 -13.46 -3.42 -30.15
N ALA A 27 -12.59 -3.85 -31.05
CA ALA A 27 -11.15 -3.97 -30.90
C ALA A 27 -10.40 -2.81 -31.58
N GLY A 28 -9.24 -2.47 -31.00
CA GLY A 28 -8.05 -1.92 -31.69
C GLY A 28 -7.79 -0.41 -31.57
N PRO A 29 -6.58 0.08 -31.90
CA PRO A 29 -5.35 -0.64 -32.25
C PRO A 29 -4.12 -0.31 -31.37
N ALA A 30 -3.09 -1.13 -31.55
CA ALA A 30 -1.71 -0.90 -31.14
C ALA A 30 -1.06 0.23 -31.95
N THR A 31 -0.13 0.96 -31.33
CA THR A 31 0.88 1.75 -32.03
C THR A 31 2.25 1.56 -31.38
N ASP A 32 3.06 0.81 -32.12
CA ASP A 32 4.46 0.99 -32.49
C ASP A 32 5.57 1.45 -31.52
N ARG A 33 6.62 0.63 -31.61
CA ARG A 33 8.03 0.84 -31.29
C ARG A 33 8.69 1.97 -32.09
N ALA A 34 9.80 2.42 -31.51
CA ALA A 34 11.07 2.93 -32.10
C ALA A 34 11.33 4.38 -31.62
N ALA A 35 12.55 4.78 -31.22
CA ALA A 35 13.85 4.33 -31.69
C ALA A 35 14.99 4.68 -30.70
N ALA A 36 16.12 3.99 -30.90
CA ALA A 36 17.52 4.41 -30.75
C ALA A 36 18.05 4.79 -29.35
N GLY A 37 19.26 4.42 -28.92
CA GLY A 37 20.44 3.86 -29.58
C GLY A 37 21.71 4.34 -28.84
N SER A 38 22.83 3.64 -29.05
CA SER A 38 24.22 3.86 -28.56
C SER A 38 24.56 3.27 -27.19
N ALA A 39 25.18 2.08 -27.09
CA ALA A 39 26.59 1.75 -27.41
C ALA A 39 27.57 2.65 -26.61
N ALA A 40 28.10 2.20 -25.47
CA ALA A 40 29.28 1.34 -25.31
C ALA A 40 30.56 1.94 -25.91
N ASP A 41 31.47 2.40 -25.04
CA ASP A 41 32.89 2.02 -25.20
C ASP A 41 33.71 2.20 -23.90
N ARG A 42 34.58 1.22 -23.65
CA ARG A 42 35.60 1.17 -22.59
C ARG A 42 36.97 1.35 -23.26
N PRO A 43 37.97 1.95 -22.60
CA PRO A 43 39.35 1.65 -22.93
C PRO A 43 40.05 0.83 -21.83
N VAL A 44 40.73 -0.20 -22.31
CA VAL A 44 41.64 -1.11 -21.62
C VAL A 44 43.03 -0.48 -21.49
N ALA A 45 43.70 -0.77 -20.38
CA ALA A 45 45.12 -0.46 -20.15
C ALA A 45 46.04 -1.36 -20.99
N GLY A 46 47.14 -0.79 -21.49
CA GLY A 46 48.25 -1.52 -22.10
C GLY A 46 49.57 -0.82 -21.84
N ALA A 47 50.46 -1.50 -21.13
CA ALA A 47 51.85 -1.10 -20.91
C ALA A 47 52.73 -1.49 -22.11
N GLY A 48 53.82 -0.74 -22.35
CA GLY A 48 54.86 -1.12 -23.31
C GLY A 48 56.00 -0.10 -23.35
N ALA A 49 57.17 -0.53 -22.90
CA ALA A 49 58.40 0.23 -22.77
C ALA A 49 59.09 0.54 -24.13
N ALA A 50 59.90 1.61 -24.15
CA ALA A 50 61.05 1.70 -25.06
C ALA A 50 62.18 2.53 -24.44
N ASP A 51 63.38 2.00 -24.65
CA ASP A 51 64.69 2.32 -24.13
C ASP A 51 65.41 3.43 -24.94
N GLY A 52 66.44 4.02 -24.33
CA GLY A 52 67.64 4.48 -25.06
C GLY A 52 67.85 5.98 -25.25
N ARG A 53 68.63 6.60 -24.35
CA ARG A 53 70.05 6.99 -24.59
C ARG A 53 70.54 8.02 -23.58
N ARG A 54 71.67 7.71 -22.93
CA ARG A 54 72.56 8.68 -22.26
C ARG A 54 73.75 8.98 -23.18
N THR A 55 74.10 10.27 -23.32
CA THR A 55 75.45 10.85 -23.56
C THR A 55 75.23 12.38 -23.63
N GLY A 56 75.96 13.30 -23.02
CA GLY A 56 77.27 13.39 -22.38
C GLY A 56 77.69 14.89 -22.48
N TRP A 57 78.38 15.44 -21.46
CA TRP A 57 78.77 16.86 -21.26
C TRP A 57 77.59 17.80 -20.87
N ASP A 58 77.59 18.62 -19.80
CA ASP A 58 78.65 19.44 -19.22
C ASP A 58 78.42 19.72 -17.71
N ARG A 59 79.48 19.64 -16.89
CA ARG A 59 79.41 19.75 -15.41
C ARG A 59 79.73 21.16 -14.88
N SER A 60 80.26 22.05 -15.72
CA SER A 60 80.65 23.42 -15.37
C SER A 60 79.48 24.42 -15.43
N THR A 61 78.42 24.14 -16.18
CA THR A 61 77.21 24.99 -16.27
C THR A 61 76.24 24.79 -15.09
N ARG A 62 76.45 23.78 -14.24
CA ARG A 62 75.56 23.44 -13.11
C ARG A 62 75.64 24.37 -11.90
N ARG A 63 76.60 25.29 -11.85
CA ARG A 63 76.76 26.21 -10.69
C ARG A 63 76.10 27.59 -10.88
N ALA A 64 75.65 27.93 -12.09
CA ALA A 64 75.05 29.24 -12.36
C ALA A 64 73.51 29.23 -12.45
N ALA A 65 72.88 28.05 -12.51
CA ALA A 65 71.42 27.92 -12.67
C ALA A 65 70.69 27.50 -11.39
N LEU A 66 71.24 27.76 -10.20
CA LEU A 66 70.63 27.40 -8.91
C LEU A 66 69.90 28.54 -8.19
N PHE A 67 69.67 29.69 -8.84
CA PHE A 67 68.95 30.82 -8.22
C PHE A 67 67.62 31.21 -8.88
N ALA A 68 67.17 30.54 -9.94
CA ALA A 68 65.94 30.92 -10.66
C ALA A 68 64.68 30.11 -10.30
N SER A 69 64.75 29.10 -9.43
CA SER A 69 63.61 28.22 -9.12
C SER A 69 63.05 28.38 -7.70
N LEU A 70 63.52 29.36 -6.93
CA LEU A 70 63.30 29.43 -5.47
C LEU A 70 61.95 30.03 -5.05
N VAL A 71 61.12 30.50 -5.99
CA VAL A 71 59.82 31.14 -5.68
C VAL A 71 58.61 30.44 -6.32
N ALA A 72 58.78 29.76 -7.45
CA ALA A 72 57.65 29.11 -8.15
C ALA A 72 57.16 27.83 -7.46
N VAL A 73 58.06 27.07 -6.82
CA VAL A 73 57.74 25.83 -6.11
C VAL A 73 56.98 26.07 -4.79
N PRO A 74 57.37 27.00 -3.90
CA PRO A 74 56.63 27.20 -2.65
C PRO A 74 55.21 27.72 -2.87
N VAL A 75 54.97 28.54 -3.89
CA VAL A 75 53.62 29.06 -4.19
C VAL A 75 52.70 27.95 -4.71
N THR A 76 53.20 27.07 -5.58
CA THR A 76 52.41 25.93 -6.07
C THR A 76 52.13 24.90 -4.97
N VAL A 77 53.09 24.64 -4.07
CA VAL A 77 52.88 23.80 -2.88
C VAL A 77 51.88 24.43 -1.90
N ALA A 78 51.94 25.74 -1.68
CA ALA A 78 51.01 26.44 -0.79
C ALA A 78 49.57 26.42 -1.32
N VAL A 79 49.36 26.65 -2.62
CA VAL A 79 48.02 26.60 -3.23
C VAL A 79 47.48 25.17 -3.23
N ALA A 80 48.31 24.17 -3.58
CA ALA A 80 47.90 22.77 -3.52
C ALA A 80 47.53 22.32 -2.10
N GLY A 81 48.34 22.70 -1.10
CA GLY A 81 48.07 22.41 0.31
C GLY A 81 46.80 23.09 0.83
N PHE A 82 46.53 24.34 0.43
CA PHE A 82 45.33 25.07 0.83
C PHE A 82 44.06 24.47 0.20
N THR A 83 44.12 24.01 -1.05
CA THR A 83 43.00 23.28 -1.67
C THR A 83 42.76 21.93 -1.00
N PHE A 84 43.80 21.21 -0.59
CA PHE A 84 43.66 19.92 0.09
C PHE A 84 43.05 20.07 1.50
N ALA A 85 43.43 21.12 2.25
CA ALA A 85 42.88 21.38 3.59
C ALA A 85 41.40 21.83 3.58
N LYS A 86 40.89 22.34 2.45
CA LYS A 86 39.49 22.74 2.27
C LYS A 86 38.61 21.63 1.67
N LEU A 87 39.22 20.56 1.14
CA LEU A 87 38.54 19.38 0.59
C LEU A 87 38.70 18.13 1.46
N SER A 88 39.27 18.25 2.66
CA SER A 88 39.24 17.16 3.65
C SER A 88 37.78 16.72 3.82
N PRO A 89 37.42 15.48 3.44
CA PRO A 89 36.13 14.91 3.79
C PRO A 89 36.02 14.96 5.32
N ASP A 90 34.86 15.34 5.84
CA ASP A 90 34.56 15.10 7.25
C ASP A 90 34.98 13.66 7.59
N PRO A 91 35.70 13.43 8.70
CA PRO A 91 35.90 12.06 9.17
C PRO A 91 34.52 11.42 9.23
N PRO A 92 34.31 10.23 8.64
CA PRO A 92 32.98 9.66 8.52
C PRO A 92 32.37 9.70 9.91
N ALA A 93 31.35 10.55 10.07
CA ALA A 93 30.59 10.64 11.30
C ALA A 93 30.29 9.20 11.68
N ALA A 94 30.69 8.81 12.90
CA ALA A 94 30.55 7.45 13.41
C ALA A 94 29.25 6.88 12.84
N ALA A 95 29.37 5.87 11.97
CA ALA A 95 28.22 5.31 11.28
C ALA A 95 27.14 5.13 12.33
N PRO A 96 25.92 5.67 12.15
CA PRO A 96 24.88 5.49 13.15
C PRO A 96 24.85 3.99 13.41
N SER A 97 25.19 3.62 14.65
CA SER A 97 25.08 2.23 15.10
C SER A 97 23.72 1.79 14.62
N ALA A 98 23.66 0.77 13.77
CA ALA A 98 22.42 0.15 13.38
C ALA A 98 21.87 -0.45 14.67
N SER A 99 21.16 0.38 15.45
CA SER A 99 20.33 -0.08 16.54
C SER A 99 19.45 -1.14 15.91
N PRO A 100 19.49 -2.40 16.37
CA PRO A 100 18.56 -3.38 15.87
C PRO A 100 17.18 -2.77 16.06
N THR A 101 16.48 -2.51 14.95
CA THR A 101 15.05 -2.26 15.00
C THR A 101 14.47 -3.52 15.59
N THR A 102 14.20 -3.50 16.89
CA THR A 102 13.32 -4.48 17.49
C THR A 102 11.99 -4.31 16.77
N LEU A 103 11.72 -5.20 15.83
CA LEU A 103 10.38 -5.44 15.33
C LEU A 103 9.54 -5.66 16.58
N ARG A 104 8.73 -4.67 16.96
CA ARG A 104 7.71 -4.87 17.99
C ARG A 104 6.89 -6.05 17.50
N GLY A 105 6.97 -7.16 18.23
CA GLY A 105 6.26 -8.39 17.88
C GLY A 105 4.78 -8.08 17.84
N GLN A 106 4.23 -8.04 16.63
CA GLN A 106 2.80 -7.91 16.45
C GLN A 106 2.20 -9.28 16.76
N SER A 107 1.16 -9.31 17.59
CA SER A 107 0.50 -10.54 17.96
C SER A 107 0.00 -11.26 16.70
N SER A 108 0.45 -12.51 16.50
CA SER A 108 0.02 -13.37 15.38
C SER A 108 -1.07 -14.35 15.78
N THR A 109 -1.57 -14.26 17.02
CA THR A 109 -2.63 -15.16 17.49
C THR A 109 -3.88 -14.98 16.60
N PRO A 110 -4.55 -16.07 16.20
CA PRO A 110 -5.78 -15.98 15.42
C PRO A 110 -6.86 -15.21 16.18
N VAL A 111 -7.60 -14.35 15.45
CA VAL A 111 -8.72 -13.57 15.99
C VAL A 111 -10.02 -14.34 15.80
N GLU A 112 -10.79 -14.47 16.87
CA GLU A 112 -12.08 -15.15 16.80
C GLU A 112 -13.12 -14.32 16.05
N MET A 113 -13.73 -14.92 15.01
CA MET A 113 -14.77 -14.27 14.21
C MET A 113 -15.87 -15.26 13.83
N ALA A 114 -17.10 -14.76 13.72
CA ALA A 114 -18.21 -15.53 13.17
C ALA A 114 -18.08 -15.66 11.65
N ALA A 115 -18.43 -16.83 11.12
CA ALA A 115 -18.48 -17.08 9.68
C ALA A 115 -19.85 -17.67 9.29
N PRO A 116 -20.92 -16.85 9.25
CA PRO A 116 -22.21 -17.32 8.78
C PRO A 116 -22.13 -17.80 7.34
N ALA A 117 -22.91 -18.84 7.00
CA ALA A 117 -23.02 -19.30 5.63
C ALA A 117 -23.65 -18.21 4.76
N LEU A 118 -22.98 -17.84 3.67
CA LEU A 118 -23.47 -16.85 2.72
C LEU A 118 -24.13 -17.53 1.51
N ALA A 119 -25.06 -16.81 0.88
CA ALA A 119 -25.52 -17.15 -0.45
C ALA A 119 -24.37 -17.02 -1.48
N GLN A 120 -24.54 -17.64 -2.65
CA GLN A 120 -23.48 -17.77 -3.66
C GLN A 120 -22.95 -16.40 -4.12
N ARG A 121 -23.83 -15.44 -4.39
CA ARG A 121 -23.43 -14.11 -4.87
C ARG A 121 -22.64 -13.33 -3.80
N PRO A 122 -23.14 -13.11 -2.57
CA PRO A 122 -22.35 -12.51 -1.49
C PRO A 122 -21.04 -13.25 -1.21
N GLY A 123 -21.03 -14.59 -1.26
CA GLY A 123 -19.81 -15.37 -1.05
C GLY A 123 -18.70 -15.05 -2.06
N VAL A 124 -19.04 -14.93 -3.35
CA VAL A 124 -18.07 -14.55 -4.40
C VAL A 124 -17.56 -13.12 -4.20
N VAL A 125 -18.46 -12.19 -3.83
CA VAL A 125 -18.12 -10.78 -3.61
C VAL A 125 -17.22 -10.61 -2.39
N CYS A 126 -17.52 -11.30 -1.30
CA CYS A 126 -16.72 -11.27 -0.08
C CYS A 126 -15.33 -11.89 -0.29
N LEU A 127 -15.24 -12.98 -1.07
CA LEU A 127 -13.95 -13.55 -1.44
C LEU A 127 -13.13 -12.56 -2.27
N ALA A 128 -13.76 -11.86 -3.22
CA ALA A 128 -13.10 -10.81 -3.99
C ALA A 128 -12.61 -9.67 -3.08
N LEU A 129 -13.44 -9.22 -2.12
CA LEU A 129 -13.06 -8.20 -1.15
C LEU A 129 -11.84 -8.62 -0.34
N VAL A 130 -11.87 -9.79 0.28
CA VAL A 130 -10.74 -10.25 1.11
C VAL A 130 -9.46 -10.38 0.29
N SER A 131 -9.55 -10.76 -0.99
CA SER A 131 -8.38 -10.80 -1.88
C SER A 131 -7.78 -9.44 -2.23
N GLN A 132 -8.57 -8.35 -2.11
CA GLN A 132 -8.15 -6.98 -2.39
C GLN A 132 -7.78 -6.21 -1.12
N LEU A 133 -8.10 -6.75 0.06
CA LEU A 133 -7.73 -6.11 1.31
C LEU A 133 -6.20 -6.00 1.43
N PRO A 134 -5.68 -4.87 1.93
CA PRO A 134 -4.26 -4.66 2.05
C PRO A 134 -3.66 -5.56 3.13
N ALA A 135 -2.38 -5.91 2.99
CA ALA A 135 -1.66 -6.65 4.04
C ALA A 135 -1.53 -5.87 5.36
N THR A 136 -1.67 -4.55 5.31
CA THR A 136 -1.62 -3.64 6.46
C THR A 136 -2.68 -2.56 6.34
N VAL A 137 -3.40 -2.29 7.43
CA VAL A 137 -4.24 -1.09 7.56
C VAL A 137 -3.47 -0.09 8.41
N ARG A 138 -2.91 0.93 7.74
CA ARG A 138 -1.92 1.84 8.33
C ARG A 138 -0.76 1.06 8.97
N GLU A 139 -0.53 1.22 10.27
CA GLU A 139 0.50 0.50 11.03
C GLU A 139 0.10 -0.92 11.46
N LEU A 140 -1.16 -1.33 11.28
CA LEU A 140 -1.67 -2.61 11.76
C LEU A 140 -1.46 -3.71 10.73
N ALA A 141 -0.64 -4.71 11.06
CA ALA A 141 -0.47 -5.89 10.21
C ALA A 141 -1.69 -6.82 10.29
N GLN A 142 -2.01 -7.47 9.16
CA GLN A 142 -3.07 -8.46 9.09
C GLN A 142 -2.75 -9.69 9.97
N ARG A 143 -3.80 -10.25 10.57
CA ARG A 143 -3.78 -11.43 11.43
C ARG A 143 -4.69 -12.53 10.88
N PRO A 144 -4.38 -13.81 11.15
CA PRO A 144 -5.29 -14.90 10.82
C PRO A 144 -6.59 -14.78 11.63
N VAL A 145 -7.69 -15.26 11.06
CA VAL A 145 -9.00 -15.38 11.74
C VAL A 145 -9.33 -16.84 12.01
N THR A 146 -10.09 -17.14 13.05
CA THR A 146 -10.42 -18.53 13.42
C THR A 146 -11.40 -19.19 12.46
N ALA A 147 -12.26 -18.41 11.79
CA ALA A 147 -13.26 -18.89 10.85
C ALA A 147 -13.57 -17.86 9.76
N GLY A 148 -13.94 -18.36 8.58
CA GLY A 148 -14.40 -17.53 7.46
C GLY A 148 -13.33 -16.64 6.86
N ALA A 149 -12.10 -17.13 6.68
CA ALA A 149 -11.01 -16.35 6.07
C ALA A 149 -11.33 -15.91 4.63
N GLU A 150 -12.33 -16.51 4.00
CA GLU A 150 -12.92 -16.14 2.72
C GLU A 150 -13.85 -14.91 2.77
N GLN A 151 -14.26 -14.45 3.96
CA GLN A 151 -15.15 -13.30 4.13
C GLN A 151 -14.77 -12.34 5.27
N ASN A 152 -13.78 -12.73 6.09
CA ASN A 152 -13.34 -12.01 7.26
C ASN A 152 -11.83 -11.71 7.22
N ALA A 153 -11.44 -10.58 7.78
CA ALA A 153 -10.05 -10.22 8.03
C ALA A 153 -9.90 -9.53 9.40
N ALA A 154 -8.71 -9.59 9.98
CA ALA A 154 -8.38 -8.89 11.22
C ALA A 154 -7.00 -8.25 11.13
N TYR A 155 -6.79 -7.15 11.87
CA TYR A 155 -5.56 -6.37 11.88
C TYR A 155 -5.18 -5.94 13.29
N GLY A 156 -3.88 -6.01 13.60
CA GLY A 156 -3.33 -5.42 14.83
C GLY A 156 -3.78 -6.09 16.13
N ASP A 157 -3.42 -5.48 17.25
CA ASP A 157 -3.79 -5.90 18.60
C ASP A 157 -3.97 -4.64 19.49
N PRO A 158 -5.18 -4.30 19.95
CA PRO A 158 -6.44 -5.05 19.82
C PRO A 158 -6.94 -5.17 18.37
N ALA A 159 -7.66 -6.24 18.04
CA ALA A 159 -8.01 -6.53 16.66
C ALA A 159 -9.04 -5.55 16.08
N LEU A 160 -8.66 -4.83 15.02
CA LEU A 160 -9.60 -4.23 14.08
C LEU A 160 -10.09 -5.31 13.12
N THR A 161 -11.39 -5.54 13.04
CA THR A 161 -11.97 -6.61 12.22
C THR A 161 -12.77 -6.08 11.05
N VAL A 162 -12.76 -6.83 9.95
CA VAL A 162 -13.56 -6.61 8.75
C VAL A 162 -14.35 -7.89 8.49
N ALA A 163 -15.67 -7.78 8.45
CA ALA A 163 -16.58 -8.89 8.16
C ALA A 163 -17.47 -8.54 6.97
N CYS A 164 -17.54 -9.41 5.97
CA CYS A 164 -18.36 -9.24 4.79
C CYS A 164 -19.51 -10.25 4.77
N GLY A 165 -20.66 -9.85 4.20
CA GLY A 165 -21.83 -10.71 4.08
C GLY A 165 -22.87 -10.53 5.18
N GLY A 166 -22.69 -9.52 6.04
CA GLY A 166 -23.69 -9.13 7.02
C GLY A 166 -24.91 -8.47 6.37
N PRO A 167 -26.07 -8.49 7.03
CA PRO A 167 -27.23 -7.72 6.57
C PRO A 167 -26.91 -6.22 6.61
N GLU A 168 -27.43 -5.48 5.64
CA GLU A 168 -27.43 -4.02 5.71
C GLU A 168 -28.32 -3.57 6.88
N PRO A 169 -27.84 -2.69 7.78
CA PRO A 169 -28.61 -2.26 8.93
C PRO A 169 -29.71 -1.28 8.50
N THR A 170 -30.89 -1.42 9.09
CA THR A 170 -31.89 -0.34 9.06
C THR A 170 -31.38 0.79 9.95
N VAL A 171 -31.25 1.99 9.39
CA VAL A 171 -30.79 3.19 10.11
C VAL A 171 -31.88 4.25 10.16
N ASP A 172 -31.93 4.99 11.27
CA ASP A 172 -32.82 6.13 11.41
C ASP A 172 -32.41 7.28 10.47
N ALA A 173 -33.36 8.14 10.12
CA ALA A 173 -33.12 9.29 9.23
C ALA A 173 -32.10 10.30 9.79
N THR A 174 -31.85 10.28 11.10
CA THR A 174 -30.90 11.16 11.80
C THR A 174 -29.60 10.44 12.18
N ALA A 175 -29.39 9.21 11.68
CA ALA A 175 -28.19 8.43 11.98
C ALA A 175 -26.92 9.13 11.46
N ASP A 176 -25.82 8.96 12.20
CA ASP A 176 -24.51 9.44 11.79
C ASP A 176 -23.98 8.57 10.64
N VAL A 177 -23.94 9.18 9.46
CA VAL A 177 -23.54 8.54 8.22
C VAL A 177 -22.40 9.33 7.58
N TRP A 178 -21.36 8.62 7.17
CA TRP A 178 -20.10 9.20 6.70
C TRP A 178 -19.70 8.62 5.36
N THR A 179 -19.25 9.47 4.44
CA THR A 179 -18.66 9.01 3.19
C THR A 179 -17.14 8.97 3.31
N VAL A 180 -16.56 7.79 3.14
CA VAL A 180 -15.10 7.59 3.11
C VAL A 180 -14.75 6.92 1.79
N ASN A 181 -13.91 7.56 0.97
CA ASN A 181 -13.52 7.12 -0.37
C ASN A 181 -14.69 6.64 -1.26
N GLY A 182 -15.83 7.32 -1.19
CA GLY A 182 -17.00 6.99 -2.02
C GLY A 182 -17.84 5.80 -1.52
N VAL A 183 -17.55 5.30 -0.32
CA VAL A 183 -18.36 4.30 0.39
C VAL A 183 -19.11 4.99 1.52
N CYS A 184 -20.39 4.67 1.66
CA CYS A 184 -21.23 5.20 2.72
C CYS A 184 -21.24 4.30 3.95
N TRP A 185 -20.82 4.84 5.09
CA TRP A 185 -20.65 4.13 6.34
C TRP A 185 -21.57 4.68 7.42
N TYR A 186 -22.40 3.81 7.99
CA TYR A 186 -23.12 4.07 9.23
C TYR A 186 -22.22 3.74 10.42
N ALA A 187 -22.08 4.66 11.37
CA ALA A 187 -21.31 4.44 12.59
C ALA A 187 -22.23 4.18 13.80
N ALA A 188 -22.07 3.01 14.41
CA ALA A 188 -22.70 2.65 15.67
C ALA A 188 -21.65 2.62 16.79
N GLU A 189 -21.78 3.56 17.72
CA GLU A 189 -20.90 3.67 18.88
C GLU A 189 -21.24 2.61 19.93
N ARG A 190 -20.25 1.83 20.37
CA ARG A 190 -20.35 0.90 21.52
C ARG A 190 -19.36 1.28 22.62
N SER A 191 -19.50 0.67 23.80
CA SER A 191 -18.60 0.94 24.93
C SER A 191 -17.14 0.61 24.65
N ASP A 192 -16.88 -0.39 23.81
CA ASP A 192 -15.56 -1.00 23.57
C ASP A 192 -15.05 -0.83 22.13
N ALA A 193 -15.92 -0.44 21.19
CA ALA A 193 -15.57 -0.21 19.79
C ALA A 193 -16.53 0.76 19.11
N THR A 194 -16.14 1.26 17.94
CA THR A 194 -17.07 1.82 16.96
C THR A 194 -17.27 0.80 15.85
N VAL A 195 -18.52 0.54 15.48
CA VAL A 195 -18.86 -0.41 14.41
C VAL A 195 -19.41 0.33 13.22
N LEU A 196 -18.71 0.20 12.10
CA LEU A 196 -18.98 0.92 10.88
C LEU A 196 -19.49 -0.07 9.85
N THR A 197 -20.71 0.13 9.34
CA THR A 197 -21.31 -0.76 8.34
C THR A 197 -21.67 0.00 7.08
N THR A 198 -21.41 -0.59 5.92
CA THR A 198 -21.75 0.01 4.63
C THR A 198 -23.26 0.06 4.39
N LEU A 199 -23.76 1.12 3.77
CA LEU A 199 -25.19 1.33 3.43
C LEU A 199 -25.46 1.45 1.92
N ASP A 200 -24.43 1.29 1.09
CA ASP A 200 -24.48 1.57 -0.34
C ASP A 200 -23.87 0.44 -1.17
N ARG A 201 -23.87 -0.78 -0.63
CA ARG A 201 -23.25 -1.96 -1.21
C ARG A 201 -24.27 -3.07 -1.41
N GLU A 202 -24.10 -3.86 -2.48
CA GLU A 202 -24.95 -5.05 -2.69
C GLU A 202 -24.77 -6.11 -1.59
N THR A 203 -23.68 -6.04 -0.82
CA THR A 203 -23.39 -6.91 0.30
C THR A 203 -22.78 -6.08 1.42
N GLY A 204 -23.35 -6.17 2.63
CA GLY A 204 -22.90 -5.40 3.78
C GLY A 204 -21.48 -5.78 4.21
N VAL A 205 -20.66 -4.75 4.40
CA VAL A 205 -19.33 -4.87 5.01
C VAL A 205 -19.35 -4.13 6.35
N THR A 206 -18.93 -4.82 7.40
CA THR A 206 -18.84 -4.28 8.75
C THR A 206 -17.40 -4.24 9.20
N VAL A 207 -16.94 -3.07 9.64
CA VAL A 207 -15.64 -2.85 10.25
C VAL A 207 -15.85 -2.55 11.73
N THR A 208 -15.19 -3.28 12.61
CA THR A 208 -15.18 -2.98 14.05
C THR A 208 -13.82 -2.40 14.42
N VAL A 209 -13.83 -1.16 14.88
CA VAL A 209 -12.62 -0.44 15.32
C VAL A 209 -12.64 -0.37 16.85
N PRO A 210 -11.73 -1.06 17.55
CA PRO A 210 -11.61 -0.96 19.01
C PRO A 210 -11.41 0.49 19.47
N ARG A 211 -11.94 0.84 20.65
CA ARG A 211 -11.79 2.19 21.26
C ARG A 211 -10.34 2.63 21.49
N ALA A 212 -9.41 1.68 21.58
CA ALA A 212 -7.98 1.98 21.65
C ALA A 212 -7.44 2.70 20.40
N TYR A 213 -8.16 2.61 19.28
CA TYR A 213 -7.84 3.27 18.03
C TYR A 213 -8.74 4.49 17.84
N GLU A 214 -8.19 5.65 18.16
CA GLU A 214 -8.87 6.92 17.99
C GLU A 214 -9.19 7.23 16.53
N GLY A 215 -10.23 8.02 16.31
CA GLY A 215 -10.71 8.39 14.98
C GLY A 215 -11.11 7.17 14.15
N PRO A 216 -12.22 6.48 14.42
CA PRO A 216 -12.59 5.26 13.71
C PRO A 216 -12.62 5.42 12.17
N LEU A 217 -13.04 6.59 11.68
CA LEU A 217 -13.15 6.87 10.24
C LEU A 217 -11.79 6.90 9.49
N GLN A 218 -10.67 7.28 10.13
CA GLN A 218 -9.35 7.30 9.45
C GLN A 218 -8.81 5.90 9.14
N TRP A 219 -9.34 4.87 9.79
CA TRP A 219 -8.97 3.48 9.54
C TRP A 219 -9.69 2.90 8.31
N LEU A 220 -10.78 3.53 7.88
CA LEU A 220 -11.61 3.05 6.79
C LEU A 220 -11.04 3.36 5.41
N THR A 221 -10.13 4.34 5.25
CA THR A 221 -9.63 4.76 3.94
C THR A 221 -9.13 3.59 3.07
N PRO A 222 -8.13 2.80 3.49
CA PRO A 222 -7.63 1.70 2.65
C PRO A 222 -8.64 0.54 2.53
N ILE A 223 -9.55 0.38 3.49
CA ILE A 223 -10.61 -0.64 3.44
C ILE A 223 -11.67 -0.21 2.41
N SER A 224 -12.02 1.06 2.37
CA SER A 224 -13.01 1.64 1.45
C SER A 224 -12.52 1.53 0.01
N ASP A 225 -11.23 1.70 -0.24
CA ASP A 225 -10.64 1.48 -1.57
C ASP A 225 -10.84 0.02 -2.03
N ALA A 226 -10.59 -0.95 -1.15
CA ALA A 226 -10.85 -2.36 -1.45
C ALA A 226 -12.35 -2.62 -1.67
N VAL A 227 -13.23 -2.03 -0.85
CA VAL A 227 -14.70 -2.14 -0.99
C VAL A 227 -15.17 -1.60 -2.33
N VAL A 228 -14.69 -0.44 -2.78
CA VAL A 228 -15.04 0.11 -4.10
C VAL A 228 -14.55 -0.80 -5.23
N ALA A 229 -13.38 -1.40 -5.08
CA ALA A 229 -12.79 -2.27 -6.11
C ALA A 229 -13.52 -3.61 -6.27
N SER A 230 -14.14 -4.14 -5.20
CA SER A 230 -14.65 -5.51 -5.18
C SER A 230 -16.14 -5.67 -4.87
N VAL A 231 -16.75 -4.70 -4.18
CA VAL A 231 -18.14 -4.78 -3.73
C VAL A 231 -18.98 -3.76 -4.52
N PRO A 232 -19.78 -4.24 -5.50
CA PRO A 232 -20.63 -3.37 -6.29
C PRO A 232 -21.55 -2.51 -5.41
N SER A 233 -21.81 -1.29 -5.87
CA SER A 233 -22.83 -0.45 -5.24
C SER A 233 -24.21 -1.11 -5.36
N GLY A 234 -25.03 -1.00 -4.33
CA GLY A 234 -26.37 -1.57 -4.29
C GLY A 234 -27.13 -1.13 -3.04
N GLY A 235 -28.40 -1.54 -2.91
CA GLY A 235 -29.23 -1.17 -1.77
C GLY A 235 -29.86 0.22 -1.87
N ASP A 236 -30.75 0.52 -0.93
CA ASP A 236 -31.43 1.82 -0.82
C ASP A 236 -30.57 2.77 0.02
N SER A 237 -29.57 3.39 -0.62
CA SER A 237 -28.69 4.32 0.10
C SER A 237 -29.46 5.57 0.57
N PRO A 238 -29.32 5.96 1.85
CA PRO A 238 -29.89 7.20 2.38
C PRO A 238 -29.48 8.42 1.56
N SER A 239 -30.31 9.48 1.58
CA SER A 239 -30.01 10.73 0.87
C SER A 239 -28.68 11.35 1.31
N GLY A 240 -28.28 11.17 2.57
CA GLY A 240 -26.97 11.61 3.10
C GLY A 240 -25.76 10.91 2.46
N CYS A 241 -25.96 9.77 1.79
CA CYS A 241 -24.92 9.03 1.07
C CYS A 241 -24.77 9.44 -0.41
N ARG A 242 -25.77 10.13 -0.99
CA ARG A 242 -25.77 10.48 -2.41
C ARG A 242 -25.11 11.85 -2.57
N ARG A 243 -23.90 11.88 -3.15
CA ARG A 243 -23.26 13.11 -3.66
C ARG A 243 -23.40 13.21 -5.17
#